data_AF-A0A3B9ZI09-F1
#
_entry.id   AF-A0A3B9ZI09-F1
#
_cell.length_a   1.000
_cell.length_b   1.000
_cell.length_c   1.000
_cell.angle_alpha   90.00
_cell.angle_beta   90.00
_cell.angle_gamma   90.00
#
_symmetry.space_group_name_H-M   'P 1'
#
loop_
_entity.id
_entity.type
_entity.pdbx_description
1 polymer ?
#
loop_
_entity_poly.entity_id
_entity_poly.type
_entity_poly.pdbx_seq_one_letter_code
_entity_poly.pdbx_strand_id
1 'polypeptide(L)' 'MGQRTRINFDKRFGGRIRVVYAQKTSALDKQLQNGKLCKAIIKVLSGILGREPTQREILGLDDISKCRLKKHK' A
#
# COMPACT_ATOMS: atom_id res chain seq x y z
N MET A 1 -4.35 -27.92 8.10
CA MET A 1 -3.43 -27.88 6.94
C MET A 1 -2.01 -27.36 7.25
N GLY A 2 -1.52 -27.39 8.51
CA GLY A 2 -0.21 -26.81 8.84
C GLY A 2 0.98 -27.79 8.94
N GLN A 3 0.75 -29.02 9.41
CA GLN A 3 1.84 -29.97 9.71
C GLN A 3 2.57 -30.47 8.45
N ARG A 4 1.85 -30.82 7.38
CA ARG A 4 2.44 -31.38 6.15
C ARG A 4 3.35 -30.36 5.45
N THR A 5 2.92 -29.10 5.41
CA THR A 5 3.70 -27.97 4.88
C THR A 5 4.97 -27.73 5.70
N ARG A 6 4.86 -27.78 7.04
CA ARG A 6 6.01 -27.64 7.94
C ARG A 6 7.05 -28.75 7.74
N ILE A 7 6.62 -30.01 7.64
CA ILE A 7 7.51 -31.16 7.39
C ILE A 7 8.21 -31.03 6.02
N ASN A 8 7.47 -30.62 4.98
CA ASN A 8 8.05 -30.45 3.64
C ASN A 8 9.03 -29.28 3.57
N PHE A 9 8.75 -28.17 4.26
CA PHE A 9 9.65 -27.03 4.36
C PHE A 9 10.94 -27.42 5.08
N ASP A 10 10.83 -28.10 6.23
CA ASP A 10 11.98 -28.53 7.03
C ASP A 10 12.86 -29.55 6.29
N LYS A 11 12.26 -30.49 5.54
CA LYS A 11 13.02 -31.40 4.67
C LYS A 11 13.82 -30.69 3.57
N ARG A 12 13.27 -29.60 3.02
CA ARG A 12 13.88 -28.87 1.88
C ARG A 12 14.87 -27.81 2.31
N PHE A 13 14.60 -27.14 3.43
CA PHE A 13 15.31 -25.94 3.86
C PHE A 13 15.93 -26.07 5.24
N GLY A 14 15.89 -27.27 5.84
CA GLY A 14 16.29 -27.58 7.21
C GLY A 14 17.51 -26.80 7.66
N GLY A 15 17.28 -25.83 8.56
CA GLY A 15 18.29 -24.95 9.13
C GLY A 15 18.98 -23.95 8.19
N ARG A 16 18.80 -24.05 6.86
CA ARG A 16 19.47 -23.18 5.87
C ARG A 16 18.79 -21.84 5.67
N ILE A 17 17.49 -21.76 5.95
CA ILE A 17 16.71 -20.53 5.80
C ILE A 17 16.08 -20.17 7.14
N ARG A 18 16.47 -19.01 7.68
CA ARG A 18 15.80 -18.40 8.82
C ARG A 18 14.66 -17.54 8.30
N VAL A 19 13.43 -18.04 8.41
CA VAL A 19 12.24 -17.24 8.10
C VAL A 19 12.07 -16.21 9.20
N VAL A 20 12.53 -14.99 8.95
CA VAL A 20 12.29 -13.83 9.81
C VAL A 20 11.08 -13.12 9.26
N TYR A 21 9.92 -13.31 9.91
CA TYR A 21 8.80 -12.43 9.68
C TYR A 21 9.19 -11.04 10.17
N ALA A 22 9.03 -10.03 9.31
CA ALA A 22 9.26 -8.65 9.72
C ALA A 22 8.44 -8.38 10.98
N GLN A 23 9.11 -7.92 12.04
CA GLN A 23 8.41 -7.46 13.23
C GLN A 23 7.41 -6.38 12.82
N LYS A 24 6.26 -6.35 13.50
CA LYS A 24 5.28 -5.28 13.31
C LYS A 24 6.05 -3.96 13.45
N THR A 25 6.06 -3.17 12.39
CA THR A 25 6.68 -1.84 12.38
C THR A 25 6.16 -1.02 13.56
N SER A 26 7.03 -0.21 14.17
CA SER A 26 6.64 0.64 15.29
C SER A 26 5.51 1.58 14.87
N ALA A 27 4.73 2.06 15.84
CA ALA A 27 3.64 2.99 15.55
C ALA A 27 4.15 4.25 14.81
N LEU A 28 5.35 4.72 15.17
CA LEU A 28 6.00 5.87 14.57
C LEU A 28 6.42 5.59 13.11
N ASP A 29 7.02 4.42 12.85
CA ASP A 29 7.40 4.03 11.49
C ASP A 29 6.18 3.91 10.58
N LYS A 30 5.08 3.35 11.11
CA LYS A 30 3.81 3.27 10.39
C LYS A 30 3.25 4.65 10.08
N GLN A 31 3.30 5.58 11.04
CA GLN A 31 2.85 6.96 10.81
C GLN A 31 3.69 7.64 9.73
N LEU A 32 5.01 7.47 9.74
CA LEU A 32 5.89 8.01 8.72
C LEU A 32 5.60 7.42 7.33
N GLN A 33 5.44 6.10 7.25
CA GLN A 33 5.08 5.41 6.00
C GLN A 33 3.72 5.87 5.47
N ASN A 34 2.70 5.93 6.32
CA ASN A 34 1.36 6.40 5.96
C ASN A 34 1.40 7.85 5.48
N GLY A 35 2.17 8.71 6.13
CA GLY A 35 2.35 10.10 5.69
C GLY A 35 2.97 10.21 4.29
N LYS A 36 3.97 9.35 3.97
CA LYS A 36 4.55 9.28 2.62
C LYS A 36 3.53 8.77 1.58
N LEU A 37 2.76 7.74 1.92
CA LEU A 37 1.71 7.20 1.05
C LEU A 37 0.62 8.23 0.77
N CYS A 38 0.10 8.92 1.78
CA CYS A 38 -0.91 9.97 1.60
C CYS A 38 -0.41 11.08 0.66
N LYS A 39 0.84 11.54 0.83
CA LYS A 39 1.45 12.54 -0.07
C LYS A 39 1.56 12.05 -1.51
N ALA A 40 1.93 10.78 -1.70
CA ALA A 40 2.03 10.19 -3.03
C ALA A 40 0.64 10.09 -3.70
N ILE A 41 -0.38 9.64 -2.97
CA ILE A 41 -1.76 9.56 -3.46
C ILE A 41 -2.27 10.94 -3.88
N ILE A 42 -2.07 11.97 -3.06
CA ILE A 42 -2.48 13.34 -3.40
C ILE A 42 -1.82 13.80 -4.69
N LYS A 43 -0.50 13.58 -4.87
CA LYS A 43 0.19 13.98 -6.11
C LYS A 43 -0.36 13.27 -7.34
N VAL A 44 -0.63 11.97 -7.25
CA VAL A 44 -1.20 11.18 -8.36
C VAL A 44 -2.60 11.69 -8.70
N LEU A 45 -3.46 11.87 -7.70
CA LEU A 45 -4.81 12.41 -7.89
C LEU A 45 -4.77 13.83 -8.46
N SER A 46 -3.87 14.68 -8.01
CA SER A 46 -3.71 16.02 -8.56
C SER A 46 -3.32 15.99 -10.04
N GLY A 47 -2.44 15.08 -10.43
CA GLY A 47 -2.07 14.87 -11.83
C GLY A 47 -3.22 14.38 -12.70
N ILE A 48 -4.05 13.47 -12.17
CA ILE A 48 -5.23 12.94 -12.87
C ILE A 48 -6.31 14.03 -13.01
N LEU A 49 -6.61 14.75 -11.93
CA LEU A 49 -7.69 15.73 -11.89
C LEU A 49 -7.31 17.09 -12.50
N GLY A 50 -6.01 17.39 -12.59
CA GLY A 50 -5.50 18.70 -13.00
C GLY A 50 -5.82 19.83 -12.00
N ARG A 51 -6.16 19.46 -10.76
CA ARG A 51 -6.42 20.34 -9.60
C ARG A 51 -6.13 19.57 -8.32
N GLU A 52 -6.09 20.24 -7.17
CA GLU A 52 -5.99 19.52 -5.90
C GLU A 52 -7.25 18.65 -5.64
N PRO A 53 -7.08 17.40 -5.19
CA PRO A 53 -8.17 16.53 -4.79
C PRO A 53 -8.77 17.01 -3.48
N THR A 54 -10.10 16.92 -3.39
CA THR A 54 -10.83 17.20 -2.15
C THR A 54 -10.66 16.06 -1.15
N GLN A 55 -10.92 16.34 0.13
CA GLN A 55 -10.83 15.33 1.17
C GLN A 55 -11.78 14.15 0.95
N ARG A 56 -12.96 14.39 0.36
CA ARG A 56 -13.93 13.33 0.03
C ARG A 56 -13.43 12.42 -1.09
N GLU A 57 -12.78 12.98 -2.10
CA GLU A 57 -12.16 12.22 -3.19
C GLU A 57 -10.98 11.38 -2.68
N ILE A 58 -10.14 11.94 -1.79
CA ILE A 58 -9.03 11.21 -1.17
C ILE A 58 -9.53 10.03 -0.34
N LEU A 59 -10.66 10.20 0.36
CA LEU A 59 -11.30 9.16 1.17
C LEU A 59 -12.13 8.17 0.33
N GLY A 60 -12.23 8.36 -0.99
CA GLY A 60 -13.03 7.52 -1.88
C GLY A 60 -14.54 7.65 -1.68
N LEU A 61 -15.00 8.71 -1.03
CA LEU A 61 -16.43 9.01 -0.84
C LEU A 61 -17.05 9.54 -2.13
N ASP A 62 -16.27 10.31 -2.90
CA ASP A 62 -16.68 10.86 -4.18
C ASP A 62 -15.98 10.10 -5.32
N ASP A 63 -16.75 9.76 -6.35
CA ASP A 63 -16.27 9.03 -7.52
C ASP A 63 -15.52 9.97 -8.48
N ILE A 64 -14.20 9.81 -8.52
CA ILE A 64 -13.29 10.60 -9.35
C ILE A 64 -13.41 10.29 -10.85
N SER A 65 -14.03 9.18 -11.26
CA SER A 65 -14.24 8.85 -12.67
C SER A 65 -15.25 9.79 -13.35
N LYS A 66 -16.14 10.39 -12.56
CA LYS A 66 -17.13 11.38 -13.03
C LYS A 66 -16.53 12.75 -13.27
N CYS A 67 -15.32 13.02 -12.76
CA CYS A 67 -14.63 14.26 -13.09
C CYS A 67 -14.28 14.26 -14.57
N ARG A 68 -14.72 15.30 -15.31
CA ARG A 68 -14.29 15.50 -16.70
C ARG A 68 -12.78 15.73 -16.71
N LEU A 69 -12.02 14.67 -16.98
CA LEU A 69 -10.57 14.72 -17.09
C LEU A 69 -10.20 15.72 -18.18
N LYS A 70 -9.34 16.68 -17.86
CA LYS A 70 -8.72 17.52 -18.89
C LYS A 70 -7.84 16.61 -19.74
N LYS A 71 -8.28 16.31 -20.97
CA LYS A 71 -7.42 15.69 -21.96
C LYS A 71 -6.24 16.63 -22.17
N HIS A 72 -5.04 16.20 -21.77
CA HIS A 72 -3.82 16.86 -22.21
C HIS A 72 -3.80 16.80 -23.74
N LYS A 73 -3.76 17.98 -24.36
CA LYS A 73 -3.71 18.17 -25.81
C LYS A 73 -2.25 18.09 -26.27
#